data_AF-A0A3N4YRH1-F1
#
_entry.id   AF-A0A3N4YRH1-F1
#
_cell.length_a   1.000
_cell.length_b   1.000
_cell.length_c   1.000
_cell.angle_alpha   90.00
_cell.angle_beta   90.00
_cell.angle_gamma   90.00
#
_symmetry.space_group_name_H-M   'P 1'
#
loop_
_entity.id
_entity.type
_entity.pdbx_description
1 polymer ?
#
loop_
_entity_poly.entity_id
_entity_poly.type
_entity_poly.pdbx_seq_one_letter_code
_entity_poly.pdbx_strand_id
1 'polypeptide(L)'
;MSVNLSDTAAPGPAAGASAEPAMPGWKRNVALFLVGQTISLLGSMIVMFAVMWHLTIETRSGSVLMLSIVFGMLPQAFVSIFGGVWADRHHRKFLIMGSDTVIALATLGLALLMASGVDSLWVIYAALAVRSVFAGIQTPAVSAMIPQITPPDQLMRVNGMFQSVQSGMMLVAPAAAAAVYANFDIVTVFFLDVVTALLGVGMLALVAVPRLVRPSGDETVSYFGDLIAGVRYIGAHSPIRWLMILFALTMFLVGAPSYLTPLMVTRTFGDEVWKLTANELFWGSGMLLGGLVMAVVGPRIKRRVRLLVGSVLATGVLVFGLGISTNMWVFFVIGLAIGVMFAAQSTPSMTIIQERVEPEMQGRVFGFVGIVMTVAMPLSMVVFGPLADRFSVESLLIVAGLLLFAVVGAILAVPAARRSLARIDVAPDDAAQGTGGGDDADAPGGTAAPGPATDREDAPGPVRPSAG
;
A
#
# COMPACT_ATOMS: atom_id res chain seq x y z
N MET A 1 28.94 57.34 -29.45
CA MET A 1 28.91 55.90 -29.72
C MET A 1 27.69 55.33 -28.99
N SER A 2 26.51 55.53 -29.59
CA SER A 2 25.20 55.18 -29.04
C SER A 2 24.67 54.01 -29.87
N VAL A 3 24.80 52.80 -29.33
CA VAL A 3 24.30 51.59 -30.01
C VAL A 3 22.85 51.37 -29.61
N ASN A 4 22.04 51.30 -30.66
CA ASN A 4 20.60 51.20 -30.71
C ASN A 4 20.11 49.84 -30.17
N LEU A 5 19.17 49.86 -29.22
CA LEU A 5 18.46 48.67 -28.72
C LEU A 5 17.11 48.57 -29.44
N SER A 6 17.11 47.97 -30.63
CA SER A 6 15.88 47.57 -31.33
C SER A 6 16.22 46.54 -32.41
N ASP A 7 16.30 45.27 -32.03
CA ASP A 7 15.90 44.11 -32.85
C ASP A 7 16.34 42.80 -32.17
N THR A 8 15.45 42.23 -31.37
CA THR A 8 15.39 40.77 -31.18
C THR A 8 13.93 40.38 -31.13
N ALA A 9 13.40 40.06 -32.31
CA ALA A 9 12.09 39.50 -32.50
C ALA A 9 11.86 38.31 -31.57
N ALA A 10 10.73 38.33 -30.86
CA ALA A 10 10.24 37.22 -30.07
C ALA A 10 10.09 35.97 -30.96
N PRO A 11 10.56 34.79 -30.54
CA PRO A 11 10.26 33.56 -31.27
C PRO A 11 8.75 33.31 -31.16
N GLY A 12 8.07 33.36 -32.32
CA GLY A 12 6.65 33.03 -32.43
C GLY A 12 6.36 31.60 -31.94
N PRO A 13 5.12 31.31 -31.53
CA PRO A 13 4.74 29.98 -31.07
C PRO A 13 5.00 29.00 -32.21
N ALA A 14 5.90 28.03 -31.97
CA ALA A 14 6.17 26.95 -32.91
C ALA A 14 4.85 26.21 -33.18
N ALA A 15 4.24 26.54 -34.31
CA ALA A 15 3.21 25.76 -34.96
C ALA A 15 3.83 24.40 -35.32
N GLY A 16 3.56 23.42 -34.46
CA GLY A 16 4.16 22.09 -34.54
C GLY A 16 3.77 21.23 -33.35
N ALA A 17 2.49 21.22 -32.99
CA ALA A 17 1.93 20.08 -32.30
C ALA A 17 1.96 18.91 -33.30
N SER A 18 3.13 18.29 -33.46
CA SER A 18 3.28 17.04 -34.18
C SER A 18 2.38 16.04 -33.49
N ALA A 19 1.28 15.69 -34.15
CA ALA A 19 0.39 14.62 -33.78
C ALA A 19 1.24 13.43 -33.33
N GLU A 20 1.14 13.07 -32.05
CA GLU A 20 1.83 11.93 -31.48
C GLU A 20 1.58 10.70 -32.36
N PRO A 21 2.57 9.82 -32.58
CA PRO A 21 2.40 8.69 -33.46
C PRO A 21 1.26 7.83 -32.90
N ALA A 22 0.12 7.85 -33.59
CA ALA A 22 -1.01 6.98 -33.30
C ALA A 22 -0.49 5.54 -33.38
N MET A 23 -0.21 4.90 -32.24
CA MET A 23 0.30 3.53 -32.17
C MET A 23 -0.71 2.59 -32.85
N PRO A 24 -0.48 2.13 -34.08
CA PRO A 24 -1.51 1.39 -34.81
C PRO A 24 -1.77 0.07 -34.09
N GLY A 25 -3.04 -0.21 -33.76
CA GLY A 25 -3.42 -1.45 -33.07
C GLY A 25 -3.15 -1.48 -31.56
N TRP A 26 -2.83 -0.34 -30.91
CA TRP A 26 -2.60 -0.27 -29.46
C TRP A 26 -3.76 -0.86 -28.64
N LYS A 27 -5.02 -0.61 -29.03
CA LYS A 27 -6.21 -1.16 -28.36
C LYS A 27 -6.20 -2.70 -28.33
N ARG A 28 -5.78 -3.33 -29.44
CA ARG A 28 -5.68 -4.79 -29.54
C ARG A 28 -4.56 -5.30 -28.65
N ASN A 29 -3.41 -4.63 -28.66
CA ASN A 29 -2.26 -5.00 -27.84
C ASN A 29 -2.56 -4.87 -26.34
N VAL A 30 -3.21 -3.77 -25.93
CA VAL A 30 -3.67 -3.55 -24.56
C VAL A 30 -4.72 -4.59 -24.17
N ALA A 31 -5.71 -4.86 -25.03
CA ALA A 31 -6.74 -5.87 -24.73
C ALA A 31 -6.14 -7.27 -24.56
N LEU A 32 -5.27 -7.70 -25.48
CA LEU A 32 -4.57 -9.00 -25.39
C LEU A 32 -3.69 -9.08 -24.13
N PHE A 33 -2.95 -8.01 -23.83
CA PHE A 33 -2.12 -7.92 -22.62
C PHE A 33 -2.97 -8.01 -21.36
N LEU A 34 -4.02 -7.19 -21.24
CA LEU A 34 -4.87 -7.15 -20.06
C LEU A 34 -5.59 -8.49 -19.86
N VAL A 35 -6.16 -9.09 -20.92
CA VAL A 35 -6.85 -10.38 -20.80
C VAL A 35 -5.86 -11.50 -20.44
N GLY A 36 -4.70 -11.57 -21.09
CA GLY A 36 -3.68 -12.57 -20.78
C GLY A 36 -3.17 -12.44 -19.34
N GLN A 37 -2.88 -11.20 -18.91
CA GLN A 37 -2.44 -10.93 -17.54
C GLN A 37 -3.53 -11.23 -16.52
N THR A 38 -4.80 -10.94 -16.84
CA THR A 38 -5.94 -11.25 -15.95
C THR A 38 -6.10 -12.74 -15.75
N ILE A 39 -6.04 -13.52 -16.84
CA ILE A 39 -6.16 -14.98 -16.77
C ILE A 39 -5.01 -15.58 -15.95
N SER A 40 -3.77 -15.15 -16.21
CA SER A 40 -2.59 -15.63 -15.49
C SER A 40 -2.62 -15.27 -14.00
N LEU A 41 -2.96 -14.01 -13.67
CA LEU A 41 -3.07 -13.56 -12.28
C LEU A 41 -4.20 -14.27 -11.54
N LEU A 42 -5.34 -14.50 -12.20
CA LEU A 42 -6.46 -15.22 -11.61
C LEU A 42 -6.04 -16.64 -11.21
N GLY A 43 -5.37 -17.38 -12.10
CA GLY A 43 -4.83 -18.72 -11.77
C GLY A 43 -3.90 -18.69 -10.56
N SER A 44 -2.99 -17.72 -10.52
CA SER A 44 -2.04 -17.57 -9.42
C SER A 44 -2.71 -17.19 -8.10
N MET A 45 -3.77 -16.37 -8.11
CA MET A 45 -4.55 -16.07 -6.91
C MET A 45 -5.36 -17.30 -6.44
N ILE A 46 -5.92 -18.08 -7.37
CA ILE A 46 -6.62 -19.33 -7.06
C ILE A 46 -5.67 -20.29 -6.35
N VAL A 47 -4.44 -20.46 -6.87
CA VAL A 47 -3.40 -21.28 -6.22
C VAL A 47 -3.01 -20.73 -4.85
N MET A 48 -2.87 -19.40 -4.72
CA MET A 48 -2.53 -18.78 -3.43
C MET A 48 -3.56 -19.12 -2.34
N PHE A 49 -4.86 -18.98 -2.64
CA PHE A 49 -5.93 -19.33 -1.71
C PHE A 49 -6.02 -20.83 -1.45
N ALA A 50 -5.96 -21.65 -2.50
CA ALA A 50 -6.04 -23.10 -2.37
C ALA A 50 -4.87 -23.68 -1.58
N VAL A 51 -3.63 -23.21 -1.77
CA VAL A 51 -2.48 -23.63 -0.97
C VAL A 51 -2.65 -23.19 0.49
N MET A 52 -3.08 -21.94 0.72
CA MET A 52 -3.33 -21.44 2.08
C MET A 52 -4.37 -22.31 2.80
N TRP A 53 -5.49 -22.62 2.16
CA TRP A 53 -6.56 -23.42 2.74
C TRP A 53 -6.17 -24.89 2.90
N HIS A 54 -5.50 -25.49 1.91
CA HIS A 54 -5.00 -26.85 2.01
C HIS A 54 -4.03 -27.01 3.19
N LEU A 55 -3.05 -26.11 3.33
CA LEU A 55 -2.14 -26.13 4.48
C LEU A 55 -2.88 -25.91 5.80
N THR A 56 -3.88 -25.03 5.82
CA THR A 56 -4.69 -24.75 7.01
C THR A 56 -5.52 -25.97 7.44
N ILE A 57 -6.17 -26.64 6.49
CA ILE A 57 -7.06 -27.79 6.73
C ILE A 57 -6.27 -29.02 7.14
N GLU A 58 -5.21 -29.35 6.39
CA GLU A 58 -4.41 -30.57 6.60
C GLU A 58 -3.56 -30.49 7.86
N THR A 59 -2.86 -29.38 8.06
CA THR A 59 -1.87 -29.30 9.14
C THR A 59 -2.43 -28.68 10.41
N ARG A 60 -3.44 -27.80 10.27
CA ARG A 60 -3.98 -26.97 11.35
C ARG A 60 -2.88 -26.33 12.21
N SER A 61 -1.74 -25.96 11.62
CA SER A 61 -0.57 -25.42 12.32
C SER A 61 -0.27 -23.99 11.87
N GLY A 62 -0.09 -23.10 12.84
CA GLY A 62 0.32 -21.72 12.61
C GLY A 62 1.77 -21.61 12.10
N SER A 63 2.68 -22.51 12.51
CA SER A 63 4.05 -22.54 11.98
C SER A 63 4.09 -22.91 10.49
N VAL A 64 3.22 -23.81 10.04
CA VAL A 64 3.11 -24.19 8.62
C VAL A 64 2.65 -22.99 7.78
N LEU A 65 1.63 -22.27 8.26
CA LEU A 65 1.16 -21.06 7.59
C LEU A 65 2.19 -19.92 7.62
N MET A 66 2.95 -19.80 8.71
CA MET A 66 4.05 -18.85 8.77
C MET A 66 5.12 -19.16 7.72
N LEU A 67 5.53 -20.42 7.58
CA LEU A 67 6.51 -20.83 6.57
C LEU A 67 5.98 -20.60 5.15
N SER A 68 4.70 -20.91 4.88
CA SER A 68 4.11 -20.66 3.56
C SER A 68 4.11 -19.18 3.19
N ILE A 69 3.86 -18.28 4.14
CA ILE A 69 3.90 -16.82 3.94
C ILE A 69 5.34 -16.33 3.77
N VAL A 70 6.27 -16.84 4.58
CA VAL A 70 7.69 -16.52 4.50
C VAL A 70 8.24 -16.88 3.12
N PHE A 71 8.03 -18.11 2.66
CA PHE A 71 8.49 -18.56 1.34
C PHE A 71 7.65 -17.96 0.19
N GLY A 72 6.37 -17.65 0.42
CA GLY A 72 5.47 -17.10 -0.59
C GLY A 72 5.61 -15.60 -0.83
N MET A 73 6.03 -14.81 0.16
CA MET A 73 6.05 -13.34 0.07
C MET A 73 7.43 -12.70 0.23
N LEU A 74 8.30 -13.21 1.11
CA LEU A 74 9.59 -12.55 1.35
C LEU A 74 10.50 -12.58 0.12
N PRO A 75 10.68 -13.71 -0.61
CA PRO A 75 11.50 -13.70 -1.81
C PRO A 75 11.01 -12.71 -2.86
N GLN A 76 9.69 -12.62 -3.07
CA GLN A 76 9.06 -11.63 -3.94
C GLN A 76 9.42 -10.20 -3.53
N ALA A 77 9.31 -9.88 -2.24
CA ALA A 77 9.62 -8.56 -1.71
C ALA A 77 11.09 -8.17 -1.98
N PHE A 78 12.03 -9.08 -1.70
CA PHE A 78 13.46 -8.85 -1.93
C PHE A 78 13.78 -8.72 -3.42
N VAL A 79 13.24 -9.59 -4.27
CA VAL A 79 13.53 -9.59 -5.69
C VAL A 79 12.86 -8.42 -6.41
N SER A 80 11.68 -7.99 -5.96
CA SER A 80 10.97 -6.84 -6.55
C SER A 80 11.74 -5.53 -6.42
N ILE A 81 12.62 -5.39 -5.42
CA ILE A 81 13.53 -4.24 -5.30
C ILE A 81 14.45 -4.15 -6.52
N PHE A 82 14.96 -5.29 -7.01
CA PHE A 82 15.82 -5.35 -8.19
C PHE A 82 15.04 -5.48 -9.49
N GLY A 83 13.80 -5.99 -9.43
CA GLY A 83 12.94 -6.22 -10.58
C GLY A 83 12.66 -4.97 -11.40
N GLY A 84 12.59 -3.79 -10.77
CA GLY A 84 12.47 -2.51 -11.48
C GLY A 84 13.69 -2.20 -12.37
N VAL A 85 14.90 -2.39 -11.84
CA VAL A 85 16.16 -2.19 -12.59
C VAL A 85 16.24 -3.18 -13.76
N TRP A 86 15.81 -4.42 -13.56
CA TRP A 86 15.76 -5.41 -14.63
C TRP A 86 14.72 -5.08 -15.69
N ALA A 87 13.54 -4.61 -15.29
CA ALA A 87 12.46 -4.18 -16.19
C ALA A 87 12.85 -2.99 -17.08
N ASP A 88 13.82 -2.18 -16.66
CA ASP A 88 14.34 -1.07 -17.46
C ASP A 88 15.51 -1.46 -18.37
N ARG A 89 16.32 -2.46 -17.96
CA ARG A 89 17.50 -2.91 -18.74
C ARG A 89 17.19 -3.98 -19.76
N HIS A 90 16.20 -4.82 -19.49
CA HIS A 90 15.86 -5.97 -20.34
C HIS A 90 14.52 -5.76 -21.02
N HIS A 91 14.29 -6.55 -22.05
CA HIS A 91 13.04 -6.50 -22.78
C HIS A 91 11.89 -7.02 -21.93
N ARG A 92 11.02 -6.10 -21.45
CA ARG A 92 9.91 -6.37 -20.52
C ARG A 92 9.05 -7.58 -20.90
N LYS A 93 8.73 -7.73 -22.19
CA LYS A 93 8.01 -8.91 -22.72
C LYS A 93 8.65 -10.24 -22.35
N PHE A 94 9.97 -10.37 -22.51
CA PHE A 94 10.69 -11.61 -22.19
C PHE A 94 10.84 -11.82 -20.69
N LEU A 95 10.95 -10.74 -19.89
CA LEU A 95 10.95 -10.85 -18.43
C LEU A 95 9.62 -11.40 -17.91
N ILE A 96 8.49 -10.88 -18.41
CA ILE A 96 7.16 -11.38 -18.00
C ILE A 96 6.98 -12.82 -18.47
N MET A 97 7.16 -13.10 -19.77
CA MET A 97 6.99 -14.46 -20.30
C MET A 97 7.91 -15.48 -19.62
N GLY A 98 9.18 -15.11 -19.38
CA GLY A 98 10.14 -15.98 -18.70
C GLY A 98 9.74 -16.25 -17.24
N SER A 99 9.31 -15.22 -16.52
CA SER A 99 8.85 -15.36 -15.13
C SER A 99 7.60 -16.24 -15.05
N ASP A 100 6.58 -15.96 -15.87
CA ASP A 100 5.35 -16.77 -15.93
C ASP A 100 5.64 -18.22 -16.32
N THR A 101 6.56 -18.45 -17.26
CA THR A 101 6.95 -19.81 -17.66
C THR A 101 7.62 -20.56 -16.51
N VAL A 102 8.53 -19.93 -15.77
CA VAL A 102 9.18 -20.59 -14.63
C VAL A 102 8.20 -20.84 -13.48
N ILE A 103 7.29 -19.88 -13.21
CA ILE A 103 6.18 -20.05 -12.25
C ILE A 103 5.32 -21.24 -12.65
N ALA A 104 4.92 -21.33 -13.93
CA ALA A 104 4.13 -22.44 -14.45
C ALA A 104 4.88 -23.77 -14.35
N LEU A 105 6.16 -23.83 -14.72
CA LEU A 105 6.97 -25.04 -14.62
C LEU A 105 7.17 -25.50 -13.17
N ALA A 106 7.40 -24.57 -12.23
CA ALA A 106 7.50 -24.88 -10.81
C ALA A 106 6.18 -25.45 -10.27
N THR A 107 5.06 -24.89 -10.72
CA THR A 107 3.71 -25.34 -10.33
C THR A 107 3.34 -26.67 -10.95
N LEU A 108 3.73 -26.90 -12.20
CA LEU A 108 3.58 -28.19 -12.87
C LEU A 108 4.42 -29.27 -12.16
N GLY A 109 5.67 -28.95 -11.80
CA GLY A 109 6.53 -29.84 -11.03
C GLY A 109 5.91 -30.21 -9.68
N LEU A 110 5.37 -29.21 -8.96
CA LEU A 110 4.63 -29.43 -7.71
C LEU A 110 3.40 -30.34 -7.93
N ALA A 111 2.60 -30.05 -8.97
CA ALA A 111 1.42 -30.83 -9.31
C ALA A 111 1.74 -32.31 -9.58
N LEU A 112 2.80 -32.57 -10.37
CA LEU A 112 3.23 -33.92 -10.71
C LEU A 112 3.80 -34.67 -9.50
N LEU A 113 4.55 -33.99 -8.63
CA LEU A 113 5.09 -34.60 -7.41
C LEU A 113 3.96 -34.99 -6.44
N MET A 114 2.99 -34.10 -6.21
CA MET A 114 1.83 -34.40 -5.38
C MET A 114 0.93 -35.47 -6.01
N ALA A 115 0.74 -35.46 -7.33
CA ALA A 115 0.02 -36.52 -8.05
C ALA A 115 0.70 -37.89 -7.93
N SER A 116 2.02 -37.92 -7.74
CA SER A 116 2.77 -39.16 -7.48
C SER A 116 2.71 -39.65 -6.02
N GLY A 117 1.99 -38.93 -5.14
CA GLY A 117 1.84 -39.24 -3.72
C GLY A 117 2.92 -38.63 -2.82
N VAL A 118 3.71 -37.66 -3.31
CA VAL A 118 4.71 -36.95 -2.50
C VAL A 118 4.07 -35.73 -1.84
N ASP A 119 3.59 -35.90 -0.60
CA ASP A 119 2.92 -34.85 0.17
C ASP A 119 3.84 -34.13 1.16
N SER A 120 5.09 -33.87 0.75
CA SER A 120 6.06 -33.19 1.59
C SER A 120 5.85 -31.67 1.59
N LEU A 121 5.64 -31.09 2.77
CA LEU A 121 5.53 -29.63 2.97
C LEU A 121 6.72 -28.85 2.38
N TRP A 122 7.92 -29.44 2.40
CA TRP A 122 9.12 -28.81 1.85
C TRP A 122 9.05 -28.64 0.34
N VAL A 123 8.36 -29.54 -0.38
CA VAL A 123 8.16 -29.42 -1.83
C VAL A 123 7.21 -28.25 -2.12
N ILE A 124 6.15 -28.10 -1.32
CA ILE A 124 5.23 -26.95 -1.39
C ILE A 124 5.98 -25.63 -1.12
N TYR A 125 6.78 -25.57 -0.04
CA TYR A 125 7.57 -24.37 0.28
C TYR A 125 8.60 -24.03 -0.80
N ALA A 126 9.28 -25.02 -1.36
CA ALA A 126 10.22 -24.80 -2.46
C ALA A 126 9.51 -24.22 -3.69
N ALA A 127 8.35 -24.76 -4.05
CA ALA A 127 7.54 -24.24 -5.14
C ALA A 127 7.06 -22.81 -4.86
N LEU A 128 6.57 -22.52 -3.65
CA LEU A 128 6.19 -21.16 -3.24
C LEU A 128 7.37 -20.19 -3.32
N ALA A 129 8.56 -20.60 -2.88
CA ALA A 129 9.77 -19.79 -2.95
C ALA A 129 10.14 -19.43 -4.38
N VAL A 130 10.14 -20.42 -5.28
CA VAL A 130 10.40 -20.19 -6.70
C VAL A 130 9.35 -19.25 -7.28
N ARG A 131 8.06 -19.51 -7.04
CA ARG A 131 6.97 -18.64 -7.50
C ARG A 131 7.14 -17.20 -7.01
N SER A 132 7.46 -17.03 -5.75
CA SER A 132 7.68 -15.73 -5.10
C SER A 132 8.83 -14.95 -5.75
N VAL A 133 9.99 -15.59 -5.98
CA VAL A 133 11.13 -14.96 -6.66
C VAL A 133 10.74 -14.41 -8.03
N PHE A 134 10.10 -15.23 -8.87
CA PHE A 134 9.75 -14.82 -10.23
C PHE A 134 8.57 -13.84 -10.27
N ALA A 135 7.63 -13.91 -9.33
CA ALA A 135 6.60 -12.88 -9.16
C ALA A 135 7.20 -11.50 -8.84
N GLY A 136 8.33 -11.47 -8.10
CA GLY A 136 9.10 -10.25 -7.84
C GLY A 136 9.70 -9.62 -9.09
N ILE A 137 10.00 -10.42 -10.12
CA ILE A 137 10.46 -9.92 -11.43
C ILE A 137 9.27 -9.48 -12.29
N GLN A 138 8.20 -10.28 -12.28
CA GLN A 138 7.02 -10.07 -13.10
C GLN A 138 6.28 -8.78 -12.74
N THR A 139 6.01 -8.54 -11.45
CA THR A 139 5.19 -7.41 -10.97
C THR A 139 5.67 -6.04 -11.48
N PRO A 140 6.95 -5.66 -11.32
CA PRO A 140 7.45 -4.39 -11.87
C PRO A 140 7.49 -4.38 -13.40
N ALA A 141 7.77 -5.51 -14.05
CA ALA A 141 7.78 -5.60 -15.51
C ALA A 141 6.40 -5.40 -16.13
N VAL A 142 5.34 -5.98 -15.53
CA VAL A 142 3.93 -5.79 -15.90
C VAL A 142 3.54 -4.32 -15.77
N SER A 143 3.85 -3.71 -14.63
CA SER A 143 3.52 -2.31 -14.34
C SER A 143 4.22 -1.36 -15.30
N ALA A 144 5.46 -1.65 -15.69
CA ALA A 144 6.22 -0.88 -16.67
C ALA A 144 5.79 -1.15 -18.13
N MET A 145 5.15 -2.28 -18.41
CA MET A 145 4.68 -2.60 -19.77
C MET A 145 3.44 -1.80 -20.14
N ILE A 146 2.51 -1.57 -19.21
CA ILE A 146 1.27 -0.80 -19.44
C ILE A 146 1.54 0.56 -20.13
N PRO A 147 2.44 1.42 -19.62
CA PRO A 147 2.74 2.69 -20.26
C PRO A 147 3.49 2.59 -21.59
N GLN A 148 4.09 1.44 -21.90
CA GLN A 148 4.82 1.23 -23.16
C GLN A 148 3.89 0.85 -24.31
N ILE A 149 2.78 0.18 -24.02
CA ILE A 149 1.81 -0.30 -25.03
C ILE A 149 0.57 0.61 -25.14
N THR A 150 0.51 1.66 -24.34
CA THR A 150 -0.65 2.56 -24.22
C THR A 150 -0.24 4.00 -24.55
N PRO A 151 -0.98 4.69 -25.44
CA PRO A 151 -0.78 6.11 -25.70
C PRO A 151 -0.90 6.97 -24.42
N PRO A 152 -0.10 8.04 -24.26
CA PRO A 152 -0.10 8.89 -23.06
C PRO A 152 -1.47 9.41 -22.64
N ASP A 153 -2.30 9.80 -23.61
CA ASP A 153 -3.65 10.33 -23.43
C ASP A 153 -4.65 9.29 -22.89
N GLN A 154 -4.38 7.99 -23.08
CA GLN A 154 -5.24 6.90 -22.63
C GLN A 154 -4.70 6.16 -21.39
N LEU A 155 -3.53 6.53 -20.88
CA LEU A 155 -2.88 5.84 -19.76
C LEU A 155 -3.76 5.76 -18.51
N MET A 156 -4.42 6.86 -18.15
CA MET A 156 -5.31 6.89 -16.98
C MET A 156 -6.49 5.92 -17.16
N ARG A 157 -7.05 5.86 -18.37
CA ARG A 157 -8.17 4.94 -18.70
C ARG A 157 -7.73 3.48 -18.61
N VAL A 158 -6.57 3.14 -19.17
CA VAL A 158 -6.05 1.76 -19.13
C VAL A 158 -5.67 1.34 -17.72
N ASN A 159 -5.00 2.21 -16.96
CA ASN A 159 -4.69 1.94 -15.55
C ASN A 159 -5.97 1.78 -14.71
N GLY A 160 -6.98 2.62 -14.95
CA GLY A 160 -8.28 2.49 -14.28
C GLY A 160 -8.96 1.14 -14.58
N MET A 161 -8.92 0.67 -15.83
CA MET A 161 -9.43 -0.66 -16.20
C MET A 161 -8.61 -1.77 -15.51
N PHE A 162 -7.28 -1.69 -15.54
CA PHE A 162 -6.41 -2.68 -14.90
C PHE A 162 -6.66 -2.77 -13.39
N GLN A 163 -6.78 -1.62 -12.71
CA GLN A 163 -7.13 -1.60 -11.29
C GLN A 163 -8.53 -2.16 -11.01
N SER A 164 -9.52 -1.83 -11.85
CA SER A 164 -10.87 -2.38 -11.71
C SER A 164 -10.90 -3.90 -11.83
N VAL A 165 -10.11 -4.45 -12.77
CA VAL A 165 -9.94 -5.90 -12.94
C VAL A 165 -9.25 -6.52 -11.73
N GLN A 166 -8.18 -5.91 -11.21
CA GLN A 166 -7.51 -6.35 -9.98
C GLN A 166 -8.47 -6.39 -8.78
N SER A 167 -9.27 -5.34 -8.58
CA SER A 167 -10.27 -5.30 -7.52
C SER A 167 -11.35 -6.36 -7.70
N GLY A 168 -11.79 -6.61 -8.95
CA GLY A 168 -12.74 -7.68 -9.25
C GLY A 168 -12.17 -9.07 -8.96
N MET A 169 -10.90 -9.32 -9.34
CA MET A 169 -10.20 -10.57 -9.05
C MET A 169 -10.09 -10.83 -7.55
N MET A 170 -9.89 -9.80 -6.72
CA MET A 170 -9.82 -9.96 -5.27
C MET A 170 -11.09 -10.58 -4.67
N LEU A 171 -12.27 -10.35 -5.27
CA LEU A 171 -13.53 -10.98 -4.86
C LEU A 171 -13.81 -12.31 -5.54
N VAL A 172 -13.49 -12.42 -6.84
CA VAL A 172 -13.79 -13.61 -7.64
C VAL A 172 -12.82 -14.74 -7.34
N ALA A 173 -11.54 -14.44 -7.05
CA ALA A 173 -10.50 -15.45 -6.86
C ALA A 173 -10.75 -16.37 -5.65
N PRO A 174 -11.12 -15.90 -4.45
CA PRO A 174 -11.47 -16.80 -3.35
C PRO A 174 -12.65 -17.71 -3.70
N ALA A 175 -13.69 -17.17 -4.34
CA ALA A 175 -14.86 -17.96 -4.74
C ALA A 175 -14.51 -19.01 -5.80
N ALA A 176 -13.67 -18.66 -6.78
CA ALA A 176 -13.17 -19.59 -7.79
C ALA A 176 -12.25 -20.65 -7.18
N ALA A 177 -11.35 -20.26 -6.26
CA ALA A 177 -10.50 -21.18 -5.50
C ALA A 177 -11.35 -22.19 -4.73
N ALA A 178 -12.43 -21.72 -4.10
CA ALA A 178 -13.35 -22.57 -3.35
C ALA A 178 -14.09 -23.55 -4.24
N ALA A 179 -14.63 -23.06 -5.36
CA ALA A 179 -15.36 -23.90 -6.30
C ALA A 179 -14.46 -25.02 -6.86
N VAL A 180 -13.20 -24.73 -7.19
CA VAL A 180 -12.29 -25.75 -7.68
C VAL A 180 -11.82 -26.66 -6.55
N TYR A 181 -11.35 -26.11 -5.43
CA TYR A 181 -10.77 -26.88 -4.32
C TYR A 181 -11.78 -27.70 -3.51
N ALA A 182 -13.06 -27.30 -3.47
CA ALA A 182 -14.10 -28.07 -2.78
C ALA A 182 -14.64 -29.24 -3.61
N ASN A 183 -14.54 -29.16 -4.95
CA ASN A 183 -15.04 -30.19 -5.86
C ASN A 183 -13.92 -31.08 -6.43
N PHE A 184 -12.68 -30.62 -6.38
CA PHE A 184 -11.50 -31.29 -6.93
C PHE A 184 -10.32 -31.15 -5.96
N ASP A 185 -9.30 -31.99 -6.13
CA ASP A 185 -8.09 -31.95 -5.29
C ASP A 185 -7.20 -30.74 -5.60
N ILE A 186 -6.28 -30.43 -4.67
CA ILE A 186 -5.29 -29.35 -4.83
C ILE A 186 -4.44 -29.49 -6.11
N VAL A 187 -4.21 -30.73 -6.56
CA VAL A 187 -3.48 -31.04 -7.79
C VAL A 187 -4.18 -30.45 -9.02
N THR A 188 -5.52 -30.53 -9.10
CA THR A 188 -6.31 -29.95 -10.19
C THR A 188 -6.18 -28.43 -10.21
N VAL A 189 -6.11 -27.79 -9.04
CA VAL A 189 -5.87 -26.34 -8.92
C VAL A 189 -4.51 -25.95 -9.52
N PHE A 190 -3.46 -26.73 -9.26
CA PHE A 190 -2.15 -26.47 -9.85
C PHE A 190 -2.13 -26.66 -11.37
N PHE A 191 -2.78 -27.70 -11.89
CA PHE A 191 -2.91 -27.87 -13.35
C PHE A 191 -3.69 -26.72 -14.00
N LEU A 192 -4.75 -26.24 -13.35
CA LEU A 192 -5.50 -25.07 -13.80
C LEU A 192 -4.58 -23.85 -13.92
N ASP A 193 -3.76 -23.58 -12.90
CA ASP A 193 -2.81 -22.46 -12.93
C ASP A 193 -1.80 -22.58 -14.07
N VAL A 194 -1.25 -23.78 -14.31
CA VAL A 194 -0.35 -24.04 -15.45
C VAL A 194 -1.03 -23.70 -16.78
N VAL A 195 -2.28 -24.14 -16.97
CA VAL A 195 -3.05 -23.82 -18.18
C VAL A 195 -3.28 -22.31 -18.30
N THR A 196 -3.67 -21.64 -17.22
CA THR A 196 -3.91 -20.19 -17.26
C THR A 196 -2.63 -19.39 -17.52
N ALA A 197 -1.49 -19.82 -16.99
CA ALA A 197 -0.19 -19.22 -17.23
C ALA A 197 0.26 -19.42 -18.69
N LEU A 198 0.08 -20.62 -19.25
CA LEU A 198 0.35 -20.87 -20.67
C LEU A 198 -0.52 -20.03 -21.60
N LEU A 199 -1.81 -19.84 -21.27
CA LEU A 199 -2.69 -18.93 -21.99
C LEU A 199 -2.22 -17.48 -21.88
N GLY A 200 -1.84 -17.03 -20.68
CA GLY A 200 -1.30 -15.69 -20.45
C GLY A 200 -0.02 -15.43 -21.26
N VAL A 201 0.94 -16.35 -21.21
CA VAL A 201 2.19 -16.30 -21.99
C VAL A 201 1.91 -16.35 -23.48
N GLY A 202 1.00 -17.21 -23.94
CA GLY A 202 0.61 -17.31 -25.35
C GLY A 202 -0.04 -16.02 -25.87
N MET A 203 -0.94 -15.41 -25.11
CA MET A 203 -1.55 -14.12 -25.44
C MET A 203 -0.50 -13.01 -25.47
N LEU A 204 0.40 -12.96 -24.49
CA LEU A 204 1.50 -12.00 -24.45
C LEU A 204 2.47 -12.17 -25.61
N ALA A 205 2.72 -13.40 -26.05
CA ALA A 205 3.57 -13.70 -27.21
C ALA A 205 3.00 -13.06 -28.50
N LEU A 206 1.68 -12.95 -28.63
CA LEU A 206 1.00 -12.27 -29.75
C LEU A 206 1.02 -10.74 -29.66
N VAL A 207 1.35 -10.16 -28.51
CA VAL A 207 1.46 -8.71 -28.33
C VAL A 207 2.74 -8.21 -28.97
N ALA A 208 2.61 -7.32 -29.94
CA ALA A 208 3.75 -6.59 -30.52
C ALA A 208 4.17 -5.49 -29.55
N VAL A 209 5.29 -5.68 -28.86
CA VAL A 209 5.86 -4.69 -27.94
C VAL A 209 7.08 -4.05 -28.61
N PRO A 210 7.09 -2.73 -28.86
CA PRO A 210 8.25 -2.04 -29.39
C PRO A 210 9.43 -2.17 -28.43
N ARG A 211 10.61 -2.53 -28.93
CA ARG A 211 11.82 -2.67 -28.12
C ARG A 211 12.33 -1.28 -27.70
N LEU A 212 11.88 -0.77 -26.56
CA LEU A 212 12.54 0.35 -25.89
C LEU A 212 13.57 -0.21 -24.92
N VAL A 213 14.77 -0.51 -25.43
CA VAL A 213 15.95 -0.60 -24.58
C VAL A 213 16.45 0.84 -24.47
N ARG A 214 16.27 1.48 -23.31
CA ARG A 214 16.91 2.78 -23.07
C ARG A 214 18.43 2.60 -23.26
N PRO A 215 19.13 3.51 -23.96
CA PRO A 215 20.59 3.50 -23.99
C PRO A 215 21.10 3.63 -22.55
N SER A 216 22.06 2.79 -22.20
CA SER A 216 22.83 2.90 -20.96
C SER A 216 23.46 4.30 -20.90
N GLY A 217 22.91 5.20 -20.08
CA GLY A 217 23.44 6.55 -19.90
C GLY A 217 22.80 7.25 -18.72
N ASP A 218 23.61 7.52 -17.70
CA ASP A 218 23.47 8.50 -16.62
C ASP A 218 22.13 8.56 -15.86
N GLU A 219 21.98 7.61 -14.95
CA GLU A 219 21.93 7.86 -13.50
C GLU A 219 21.68 6.49 -12.86
N THR A 220 22.68 5.94 -12.16
CA THR A 220 22.40 4.87 -11.22
C THR A 220 21.59 5.48 -10.09
N VAL A 221 20.26 5.59 -10.28
CA VAL A 221 19.33 5.89 -9.19
C VAL A 221 19.57 4.77 -8.17
N SER A 222 20.33 5.09 -7.14
CA SER A 222 20.69 4.14 -6.10
C SER A 222 19.41 3.91 -5.32
N TYR A 223 18.64 2.88 -5.67
CA TYR A 223 17.39 2.54 -4.98
C TYR A 223 17.62 2.42 -3.47
N PHE A 224 18.76 1.86 -3.07
CA PHE A 224 19.21 1.82 -1.68
C PHE A 224 19.52 3.22 -1.12
N GLY A 225 20.20 4.07 -1.88
CA GLY A 225 20.44 5.47 -1.51
C GLY A 225 19.15 6.28 -1.34
N ASP A 226 18.17 6.07 -2.22
CA ASP A 226 16.85 6.67 -2.16
C ASP A 226 16.04 6.16 -0.97
N LEU A 227 16.12 4.86 -0.67
CA LEU A 227 15.51 4.28 0.52
C LEU A 227 16.11 4.86 1.80
N ILE A 228 17.44 4.94 1.88
CA ILE A 228 18.15 5.55 3.01
C ILE A 228 17.78 7.03 3.14
N ALA A 229 17.69 7.76 2.02
CA ALA A 229 17.27 9.15 2.00
C ALA A 229 15.82 9.31 2.49
N GLY A 230 14.92 8.41 2.09
CA GLY A 230 13.53 8.35 2.57
C GLY A 230 13.45 8.08 4.08
N VAL A 231 14.20 7.10 4.59
CA VAL A 231 14.26 6.80 6.04
C VAL A 231 14.83 7.97 6.82
N ARG A 232 15.91 8.60 6.33
CA ARG A 232 16.51 9.78 6.96
C ARG A 232 15.54 10.96 6.99
N TYR A 233 14.80 11.16 5.90
CA TYR A 233 13.77 12.20 5.81
C TYR A 233 12.64 11.98 6.82
N ILE A 234 12.11 10.75 6.90
CA ILE A 234 11.10 10.36 7.89
C ILE A 234 11.64 10.56 9.30
N GLY A 235 12.90 10.20 9.56
CA GLY A 235 13.55 10.38 10.86
C GLY A 235 13.68 11.85 11.29
N ALA A 236 13.97 12.74 10.34
CA ALA A 236 14.11 14.19 10.55
C ALA A 236 12.76 14.90 10.76
N HIS A 237 11.70 14.45 10.07
CA HIS A 237 10.37 15.06 10.13
C HIS A 237 9.51 14.44 11.24
N SER A 238 9.50 15.07 12.41
CA SER A 238 8.81 14.58 13.62
C SER A 238 7.34 14.14 13.39
N PRO A 239 6.48 14.87 12.63
CA PRO A 239 5.10 14.42 12.35
C PRO A 239 5.01 13.15 11.50
N ILE A 240 5.81 13.08 10.43
CA ILE A 240 5.81 11.94 9.50
C ILE A 240 6.39 10.70 10.20
N ARG A 241 7.41 10.88 11.05
CA ARG A 241 7.99 9.81 11.87
C ARG A 241 6.95 9.08 12.71
N TRP A 242 6.15 9.82 13.48
CA TRP A 242 5.15 9.23 14.36
C TRP A 242 3.98 8.61 13.59
N LEU A 243 3.59 9.22 12.46
CA LEU A 243 2.61 8.63 11.56
C LEU A 243 3.10 7.27 11.00
N MET A 244 4.35 7.21 10.54
CA MET A 244 4.95 5.99 10.00
C MET A 244 5.13 4.89 11.06
N ILE A 245 5.51 5.25 12.29
CA ILE A 245 5.59 4.30 13.42
C ILE A 245 4.20 3.71 13.70
N LEU A 246 3.18 4.57 13.80
CA LEU A 246 1.80 4.13 14.03
C LEU A 246 1.29 3.23 12.90
N PHE A 247 1.58 3.60 11.65
CA PHE A 247 1.23 2.83 10.47
C PHE A 247 1.92 1.45 10.46
N ALA A 248 3.24 1.41 10.62
CA ALA A 248 4.02 0.18 10.61
C ALA A 248 3.60 -0.80 11.72
N LEU A 249 3.40 -0.27 12.94
CA LEU A 249 3.04 -1.09 14.07
C LEU A 249 1.59 -1.61 13.98
N THR A 250 0.70 -0.84 13.37
CA THR A 250 -0.65 -1.33 13.10
C THR A 250 -0.66 -2.38 11.99
N MET A 251 0.08 -2.18 10.89
CA MET A 251 0.22 -3.20 9.84
C MET A 251 0.79 -4.51 10.40
N PHE A 252 1.77 -4.42 11.31
CA PHE A 252 2.30 -5.58 12.01
C PHE A 252 1.25 -6.26 12.91
N LEU A 253 0.52 -5.53 13.74
CA LEU A 253 -0.46 -6.12 14.66
C LEU A 253 -1.74 -6.63 13.97
N VAL A 254 -2.17 -6.00 12.87
CA VAL A 254 -3.34 -6.42 12.09
C VAL A 254 -3.00 -7.54 11.11
N GLY A 255 -1.74 -7.65 10.67
CA GLY A 255 -1.30 -8.71 9.77
C GLY A 255 -1.50 -10.12 10.34
N ALA A 256 -1.33 -10.32 11.65
CA ALA A 256 -1.53 -11.61 12.29
C ALA A 256 -2.98 -12.10 12.22
N PRO A 257 -3.99 -11.31 12.66
CA PRO A 257 -5.40 -11.63 12.47
C PRO A 257 -5.76 -12.03 11.03
N SER A 258 -5.22 -11.34 10.02
CA SER A 258 -5.55 -11.63 8.61
C SER A 258 -5.22 -13.06 8.18
N TYR A 259 -4.16 -13.68 8.72
CA TYR A 259 -3.79 -15.07 8.38
C TYR A 259 -4.11 -16.10 9.47
N LEU A 260 -4.34 -15.67 10.72
CA LEU A 260 -4.82 -16.55 11.79
C LEU A 260 -6.32 -16.79 11.72
N THR A 261 -7.10 -15.90 11.11
CA THR A 261 -8.56 -16.05 11.01
C THR A 261 -8.98 -17.30 10.21
N PRO A 262 -8.36 -17.67 9.06
CA PRO A 262 -8.61 -18.96 8.43
C PRO A 262 -8.33 -20.15 9.36
N LEU A 263 -7.23 -20.11 10.12
CA LEU A 263 -6.87 -21.16 11.07
C LEU A 263 -7.89 -21.30 12.20
N MET A 264 -8.41 -20.18 12.71
CA MET A 264 -9.49 -20.18 13.70
C MET A 264 -10.78 -20.76 13.12
N VAL A 265 -11.13 -20.41 11.88
CA VAL A 265 -12.31 -20.96 11.20
C VAL A 265 -12.21 -22.49 11.12
N THR A 266 -11.08 -23.02 10.68
CA THR A 266 -10.85 -24.47 10.58
C THR A 266 -10.85 -25.17 11.94
N ARG A 267 -10.21 -24.59 12.96
CA ARG A 267 -10.12 -25.22 14.30
C ARG A 267 -11.42 -25.16 15.10
N THR A 268 -12.23 -24.11 14.92
CA THR A 268 -13.38 -23.83 15.80
C THR A 268 -14.73 -24.04 15.11
N PHE A 269 -14.86 -23.72 13.82
CA PHE A 269 -16.13 -23.81 13.08
C PHE A 269 -16.19 -24.99 12.09
N GLY A 270 -15.04 -25.57 11.72
CA GLY A 270 -14.91 -26.75 10.84
C GLY A 270 -14.08 -26.48 9.59
N ASP A 271 -13.69 -27.54 8.89
CA ASP A 271 -12.76 -27.54 7.75
C ASP A 271 -13.42 -27.36 6.37
N GLU A 272 -14.73 -27.12 6.35
CA GLU A 272 -15.48 -26.87 5.12
C GLU A 272 -14.96 -25.61 4.38
N VAL A 273 -14.54 -25.79 3.13
CA VAL A 273 -13.91 -24.74 2.29
C VAL A 273 -14.78 -23.48 2.15
N TRP A 274 -16.10 -23.63 2.09
CA TRP A 274 -17.01 -22.49 1.97
C TRP A 274 -16.92 -21.53 3.17
N LYS A 275 -16.58 -22.02 4.38
CA LYS A 275 -16.41 -21.19 5.58
C LYS A 275 -15.17 -20.30 5.45
N LEU A 276 -14.07 -20.86 4.91
CA LEU A 276 -12.86 -20.10 4.59
C LEU A 276 -13.13 -19.08 3.48
N THR A 277 -13.92 -19.46 2.49
CA THR A 277 -14.34 -18.55 1.42
C THR A 277 -15.18 -17.41 1.95
N ALA A 278 -16.13 -17.70 2.84
CA ALA A 278 -16.93 -16.69 3.51
C ALA A 278 -16.04 -15.74 4.31
N ASN A 279 -15.06 -16.25 5.07
CA ASN A 279 -14.10 -15.40 5.79
C ASN A 279 -13.43 -14.37 4.86
N GLU A 280 -12.88 -14.82 3.73
CA GLU A 280 -12.21 -13.94 2.76
C GLU A 280 -13.19 -12.95 2.12
N LEU A 281 -14.39 -13.40 1.74
CA LEU A 281 -15.39 -12.55 1.11
C LEU A 281 -15.93 -11.48 2.06
N PHE A 282 -16.18 -11.80 3.33
CA PHE A 282 -16.62 -10.81 4.32
C PHE A 282 -15.51 -9.77 4.57
N TRP A 283 -14.25 -10.21 4.72
CA TRP A 283 -13.12 -9.31 4.91
C TRP A 283 -12.89 -8.40 3.68
N GLY A 284 -12.83 -8.98 2.48
CA GLY A 284 -12.67 -8.25 1.22
C GLY A 284 -13.83 -7.29 0.91
N SER A 285 -15.07 -7.72 1.15
CA SER A 285 -16.26 -6.86 1.02
C SER A 285 -16.20 -5.70 2.00
N GLY A 286 -15.76 -5.95 3.24
CA GLY A 286 -15.53 -4.91 4.24
C GLY A 286 -14.52 -3.86 3.77
N MET A 287 -13.40 -4.29 3.20
CA MET A 287 -12.38 -3.39 2.66
C MET A 287 -12.92 -2.55 1.49
N LEU A 288 -13.70 -3.13 0.59
CA LEU A 288 -14.35 -2.41 -0.51
C LEU A 288 -15.38 -1.40 -0.01
N LEU A 289 -16.26 -1.81 0.92
CA LEU A 289 -17.25 -0.93 1.53
C LEU A 289 -16.57 0.22 2.27
N GLY A 290 -15.52 -0.06 3.04
CA GLY A 290 -14.74 0.97 3.72
C GLY A 290 -14.06 1.93 2.75
N GLY A 291 -13.53 1.44 1.63
CA GLY A 291 -12.97 2.28 0.57
C GLY A 291 -14.02 3.21 -0.04
N LEU A 292 -15.21 2.70 -0.35
CA LEU A 292 -16.33 3.50 -0.86
C LEU A 292 -16.81 4.55 0.15
N VAL A 293 -16.96 4.17 1.41
CA VAL A 293 -17.31 5.09 2.51
C VAL A 293 -16.24 6.19 2.62
N MET A 294 -14.96 5.84 2.55
CA MET A 294 -13.87 6.81 2.62
C MET A 294 -13.78 7.71 1.38
N ALA A 295 -14.17 7.23 0.19
CA ALA A 295 -14.25 8.07 -1.00
C ALA A 295 -15.32 9.17 -0.85
N VAL A 296 -16.46 8.87 -0.22
CA VAL A 296 -17.56 9.82 -0.04
C VAL A 296 -17.36 10.72 1.18
N VAL A 297 -16.98 10.14 2.32
CA VAL A 297 -16.88 10.86 3.60
C VAL A 297 -15.50 11.48 3.78
N GLY A 298 -14.44 10.86 3.27
CA GLY A 298 -13.05 11.29 3.43
C GLY A 298 -12.78 12.76 3.13
N PRO A 299 -13.26 13.33 1.99
CA PRO A 299 -13.08 14.75 1.69
C PRO A 299 -13.69 15.71 2.72
N ARG A 300 -14.72 15.27 3.46
CA ARG A 300 -15.40 16.06 4.50
C ARG A 300 -14.68 16.00 5.85
N ILE A 301 -13.74 15.08 6.03
CA ILE A 301 -13.06 14.86 7.31
C ILE A 301 -11.84 15.78 7.40
N LYS A 302 -11.98 16.84 8.20
CA LYS A 302 -10.90 17.79 8.49
C LYS A 302 -9.85 17.25 9.48
N ARG A 303 -10.22 16.31 10.35
CA ARG A 303 -9.36 15.72 11.40
C ARG A 303 -8.95 14.29 11.05
N ARG A 304 -8.06 14.16 10.07
CA ARG A 304 -7.67 12.88 9.46
C ARG A 304 -6.85 12.00 10.40
N VAL A 305 -6.04 12.60 11.27
CA VAL A 305 -5.28 11.86 12.29
C VAL A 305 -6.20 11.31 13.37
N ARG A 306 -7.21 12.08 13.79
CA ARG A 306 -8.22 11.57 14.73
C ARG A 306 -9.00 10.40 14.15
N LEU A 307 -9.37 10.47 12.87
CA LEU A 307 -10.01 9.36 12.19
C LEU A 307 -9.09 8.13 12.19
N LEU A 308 -7.84 8.29 11.78
CA LEU A 308 -6.85 7.21 11.76
C LEU A 308 -6.73 6.53 13.13
N VAL A 309 -6.50 7.31 14.19
CA VAL A 309 -6.40 6.80 15.57
C VAL A 309 -7.70 6.11 16.01
N GLY A 310 -8.86 6.71 15.70
CA GLY A 310 -10.17 6.12 15.99
C GLY A 310 -10.37 4.78 15.27
N SER A 311 -9.99 4.68 14.01
CA SER A 311 -10.03 3.45 13.21
C SER A 311 -9.12 2.38 13.80
N VAL A 312 -7.89 2.72 14.23
CA VAL A 312 -6.99 1.74 14.86
C VAL A 312 -7.56 1.20 16.17
N LEU A 313 -8.11 2.08 17.02
CA LEU A 313 -8.74 1.69 18.27
C LEU A 313 -9.98 0.82 18.02
N ALA A 314 -10.81 1.19 17.05
CA ALA A 314 -11.96 0.38 16.64
C ALA A 314 -11.53 -1.00 16.12
N THR A 315 -10.48 -1.08 15.30
CA THR A 315 -9.88 -2.35 14.87
C THR A 315 -9.42 -3.17 16.08
N GLY A 316 -8.80 -2.55 17.09
CA GLY A 316 -8.43 -3.21 18.34
C GLY A 316 -9.64 -3.84 19.07
N VAL A 317 -10.77 -3.11 19.17
CA VAL A 317 -12.01 -3.63 19.78
C VAL A 317 -12.51 -4.83 18.99
N LEU A 318 -12.54 -4.71 17.67
CA LEU A 318 -13.08 -5.74 16.79
C LEU A 318 -12.21 -7.00 16.79
N VAL A 319 -10.87 -6.86 16.76
CA VAL A 319 -9.93 -7.99 16.86
C VAL A 319 -10.04 -8.68 18.21
N PHE A 320 -10.20 -7.93 19.30
CA PHE A 320 -10.51 -8.49 20.62
C PHE A 320 -11.86 -9.25 20.60
N GLY A 321 -12.88 -8.67 19.96
CA GLY A 321 -14.19 -9.30 19.77
C GLY A 321 -14.13 -10.59 18.95
N LEU A 322 -13.29 -10.69 17.92
CA LEU A 322 -13.08 -11.92 17.16
C LEU A 322 -12.63 -13.06 18.06
N GLY A 323 -11.69 -12.80 18.98
CA GLY A 323 -11.16 -13.84 19.87
C GLY A 323 -12.17 -14.35 20.90
N ILE A 324 -13.23 -13.60 21.19
CA ILE A 324 -14.31 -14.01 22.10
C ILE A 324 -15.49 -14.63 21.33
N SER A 325 -15.56 -14.41 20.02
CA SER A 325 -16.70 -14.82 19.20
C SER A 325 -16.78 -16.35 19.10
N THR A 326 -17.81 -16.92 19.71
CA THR A 326 -18.16 -18.35 19.59
C THR A 326 -19.16 -18.63 18.47
N ASN A 327 -19.75 -17.59 17.86
CA ASN A 327 -20.71 -17.72 16.77
C ASN A 327 -20.04 -17.36 15.43
N MET A 328 -20.13 -18.27 14.45
CA MET A 328 -19.52 -18.12 13.14
C MET A 328 -20.01 -16.88 12.36
N TRP A 329 -21.31 -16.57 12.41
CA TRP A 329 -21.85 -15.41 11.71
C TRP A 329 -21.40 -14.10 12.33
N VAL A 330 -21.32 -14.06 13.67
CA VAL A 330 -20.76 -12.92 14.41
C VAL A 330 -19.29 -12.72 14.03
N PHE A 331 -18.53 -13.80 13.94
CA PHE A 331 -17.13 -13.77 13.50
C PHE A 331 -16.98 -13.15 12.09
N PHE A 332 -17.79 -13.57 11.11
CA PHE A 332 -17.75 -13.00 9.76
C PHE A 332 -18.16 -11.52 9.71
N VAL A 333 -19.19 -11.12 10.46
CA VAL A 333 -19.62 -9.71 10.53
C VAL A 333 -18.54 -8.83 11.17
N ILE A 334 -17.86 -9.32 12.21
CA ILE A 334 -16.71 -8.62 12.80
C ILE A 334 -15.55 -8.54 11.79
N GLY A 335 -15.27 -9.61 11.04
CA GLY A 335 -14.27 -9.61 9.97
C GLY A 335 -14.54 -8.56 8.89
N LEU A 336 -15.80 -8.40 8.49
CA LEU A 336 -16.23 -7.34 7.58
C LEU A 336 -16.00 -5.95 8.19
N ALA A 337 -16.37 -5.76 9.46
CA ALA A 337 -16.14 -4.49 10.15
C ALA A 337 -14.64 -4.15 10.24
N ILE A 338 -13.77 -5.14 10.46
CA ILE A 338 -12.31 -4.97 10.44
C ILE A 338 -11.84 -4.53 9.05
N GLY A 339 -12.35 -5.15 7.98
CA GLY A 339 -12.07 -4.70 6.61
C GLY A 339 -12.43 -3.24 6.37
N VAL A 340 -13.59 -2.79 6.86
CA VAL A 340 -14.02 -1.38 6.78
C VAL A 340 -13.05 -0.46 7.53
N MET A 341 -12.67 -0.83 8.76
CA MET A 341 -11.72 -0.04 9.56
C MET A 341 -10.32 -0.03 8.95
N PHE A 342 -9.90 -1.12 8.29
CA PHE A 342 -8.62 -1.18 7.57
C PHE A 342 -8.55 -0.15 6.45
N ALA A 343 -9.61 -0.02 5.64
CA ALA A 343 -9.69 1.03 4.61
C ALA A 343 -9.74 2.44 5.21
N ALA A 344 -10.44 2.61 6.33
CA ALA A 344 -10.50 3.87 7.10
C ALA A 344 -9.18 4.23 7.78
N GLN A 345 -8.25 3.28 7.90
CA GLN A 345 -6.88 3.52 8.33
C GLN A 345 -5.94 3.80 7.16
N SER A 346 -5.98 3.00 6.10
CA SER A 346 -5.03 3.07 5.00
C SER A 346 -5.20 4.34 4.18
N THR A 347 -6.45 4.76 3.92
CA THR A 347 -6.75 5.93 3.09
C THR A 347 -6.18 7.23 3.69
N PRO A 348 -6.50 7.61 4.95
CA PRO A 348 -5.95 8.84 5.52
C PRO A 348 -4.43 8.78 5.70
N SER A 349 -3.87 7.60 6.01
CA SER A 349 -2.42 7.42 6.12
C SER A 349 -1.73 7.81 4.81
N MET A 350 -2.24 7.29 3.69
CA MET A 350 -1.69 7.59 2.37
C MET A 350 -1.84 9.08 2.01
N THR A 351 -3.02 9.66 2.22
CA THR A 351 -3.25 11.07 1.86
C THR A 351 -2.46 12.05 2.73
N ILE A 352 -2.30 11.78 4.03
CA ILE A 352 -1.45 12.62 4.90
C ILE A 352 0.00 12.60 4.42
N ILE A 353 0.51 11.42 4.02
CA ILE A 353 1.86 11.30 3.48
C ILE A 353 1.98 12.10 2.17
N GLN A 354 0.98 12.04 1.28
CA GLN A 354 0.94 12.81 0.03
C GLN A 354 0.94 14.33 0.28
N GLU A 355 0.19 14.82 1.27
CA GLU A 355 0.04 16.26 1.53
C GLU A 355 1.19 16.87 2.33
N ARG A 356 1.87 16.08 3.17
CA ARG A 356 2.89 16.58 4.11
C ARG A 356 4.33 16.34 3.64
N VAL A 357 4.56 15.44 2.69
CA VAL A 357 5.89 15.16 2.14
C VAL A 357 6.14 16.08 0.94
N GLU A 358 7.32 16.70 0.90
CA GLU A 358 7.77 17.51 -0.24
C GLU A 358 7.73 16.70 -1.55
N PRO A 359 7.29 17.31 -2.67
CA PRO A 359 7.15 16.62 -3.96
C PRO A 359 8.40 15.83 -4.39
N GLU A 360 9.59 16.37 -4.13
CA GLU A 360 10.88 15.76 -4.47
C GLU A 360 11.21 14.48 -3.66
N MET A 361 10.62 14.34 -2.47
CA MET A 361 10.85 13.22 -1.56
C MET A 361 9.71 12.20 -1.55
N GLN A 362 8.58 12.50 -2.20
CA GLN A 362 7.39 11.63 -2.22
C GLN A 362 7.71 10.22 -2.71
N GLY A 363 8.40 10.08 -3.85
CA GLY A 363 8.76 8.77 -4.40
C GLY A 363 9.60 7.92 -3.45
N ARG A 364 10.53 8.55 -2.72
CA ARG A 364 11.40 7.89 -1.72
C ARG A 364 10.62 7.46 -0.48
N VAL A 365 9.71 8.31 0.01
CA VAL A 365 8.85 7.98 1.14
C VAL A 365 7.85 6.89 0.78
N PHE A 366 7.23 6.92 -0.41
CA PHE A 366 6.33 5.86 -0.88
C PHE A 366 7.06 4.53 -1.10
N GLY A 367 8.32 4.55 -1.55
CA GLY A 367 9.16 3.35 -1.59
C GLY A 367 9.31 2.69 -0.22
N PHE A 368 9.55 3.49 0.83
CA PHE A 368 9.62 2.98 2.20
C PHE A 368 8.25 2.49 2.71
N VAL A 369 7.16 3.21 2.44
CA VAL A 369 5.78 2.77 2.77
C VAL A 369 5.48 1.41 2.14
N GLY A 370 5.83 1.21 0.86
CA GLY A 370 5.63 -0.06 0.17
C GLY A 370 6.39 -1.22 0.83
N ILE A 371 7.64 -0.98 1.27
CA ILE A 371 8.41 -1.99 2.02
C ILE A 371 7.74 -2.31 3.35
N VAL A 372 7.27 -1.30 4.09
CA VAL A 372 6.54 -1.52 5.35
C VAL A 372 5.30 -2.38 5.10
N MET A 373 4.50 -2.09 4.07
CA MET A 373 3.30 -2.88 3.75
C MET A 373 3.63 -4.32 3.36
N THR A 374 4.73 -4.53 2.63
CA THR A 374 5.11 -5.86 2.13
C THR A 374 5.76 -6.72 3.21
N VAL A 375 6.54 -6.13 4.13
CA VAL A 375 7.34 -6.87 5.13
C VAL A 375 6.61 -6.98 6.48
N ALA A 376 5.79 -6.00 6.87
CA ALA A 376 5.13 -6.01 8.19
C ALA A 376 4.19 -7.21 8.36
N MET A 377 3.47 -7.60 7.30
CA MET A 377 2.54 -8.74 7.32
C MET A 377 3.28 -10.09 7.50
N PRO A 378 4.29 -10.46 6.68
CA PRO A 378 5.09 -11.67 6.93
C PRO A 378 5.78 -11.66 8.29
N LEU A 379 6.33 -10.51 8.71
CA LEU A 379 7.01 -10.39 10.00
C LEU A 379 6.05 -10.65 11.17
N SER A 380 4.79 -10.23 11.04
CA SER A 380 3.74 -10.56 11.99
C SER A 380 3.55 -12.07 12.13
N MET A 381 3.49 -12.79 11.01
CA MET A 381 3.35 -14.25 11.01
C MET A 381 4.56 -14.99 11.57
N VAL A 382 5.77 -14.48 11.37
CA VAL A 382 6.98 -15.03 12.02
C VAL A 382 6.85 -15.05 13.54
N VAL A 383 6.20 -14.03 14.12
CA VAL A 383 5.93 -13.98 15.55
C VAL A 383 4.70 -14.81 15.90
N PHE A 384 3.54 -14.50 15.32
CA PHE A 384 2.26 -15.07 15.76
C PHE A 384 2.02 -16.52 15.30
N GLY A 385 2.66 -16.98 14.22
CA GLY A 385 2.49 -18.34 13.70
C GLY A 385 2.94 -19.42 14.68
N PRO A 386 4.20 -19.41 15.16
CA PRO A 386 4.66 -20.36 16.19
C PRO A 386 3.90 -20.24 17.51
N LEU A 387 3.45 -19.02 17.86
CA LEU A 387 2.60 -18.83 19.04
C LEU A 387 1.23 -19.53 18.87
N ALA A 388 0.66 -19.56 17.66
CA ALA A 388 -0.63 -20.20 17.38
C ALA A 388 -0.59 -21.73 17.47
N ASP A 389 0.59 -22.34 17.56
CA ASP A 389 0.73 -23.77 17.85
C ASP A 389 0.79 -24.06 19.36
N ARG A 390 1.17 -23.09 20.17
CA ARG A 390 1.29 -23.23 21.64
C ARG A 390 0.10 -22.67 22.39
N PHE A 391 -0.54 -21.64 21.83
CA PHE A 391 -1.67 -20.93 22.40
C PHE A 391 -2.87 -21.02 21.47
N SER A 392 -4.07 -20.91 22.03
CA SER A 392 -5.30 -20.87 21.24
C SER A 392 -5.31 -19.61 20.37
N VAL A 393 -5.84 -19.71 19.15
CA VAL A 393 -5.88 -18.57 18.22
C VAL A 393 -6.72 -17.44 18.80
N GLU A 394 -7.78 -17.79 19.52
CA GLU A 394 -8.65 -16.91 20.30
C GLU A 394 -7.84 -16.02 21.26
N SER A 395 -6.95 -16.63 22.05
CA SER A 395 -6.12 -15.89 23.01
C SER A 395 -5.14 -14.94 22.32
N LEU A 396 -4.61 -15.34 21.16
CA LEU A 396 -3.71 -14.50 20.38
C LEU A 396 -4.42 -13.31 19.75
N LEU A 397 -5.66 -13.49 19.28
CA LEU A 397 -6.49 -12.38 18.79
C LEU A 397 -6.84 -11.41 19.92
N ILE A 398 -7.21 -11.92 21.10
CA ILE A 398 -7.45 -11.09 22.30
C ILE A 398 -6.20 -10.26 22.65
N VAL A 399 -5.03 -10.91 22.70
CA VAL A 399 -3.76 -10.24 23.00
C VAL A 399 -3.40 -9.23 21.91
N ALA A 400 -3.59 -9.56 20.63
CA ALA A 400 -3.33 -8.64 19.53
C ALA A 400 -4.23 -7.39 19.59
N GLY A 401 -5.51 -7.56 19.90
CA GLY A 401 -6.46 -6.46 20.14
C GLY A 401 -6.02 -5.56 21.30
N LEU A 402 -5.65 -6.15 22.44
CA LEU A 402 -5.13 -5.41 23.60
C LEU A 402 -3.81 -4.70 23.31
N LEU A 403 -2.90 -5.33 22.56
CA LEU A 403 -1.65 -4.72 22.13
C LEU A 403 -1.89 -3.53 21.21
N LEU A 404 -2.89 -3.58 20.31
CA LEU A 404 -3.27 -2.42 19.50
C LEU A 404 -3.69 -1.22 20.39
N PHE A 405 -4.49 -1.45 21.43
CA PHE A 405 -4.84 -0.40 22.39
C PHE A 405 -3.61 0.13 23.13
N ALA A 406 -2.77 -0.78 23.63
CA ALA A 406 -1.58 -0.42 24.40
C ALA A 406 -0.61 0.40 23.55
N VAL A 407 -0.43 0.03 22.28
CA VAL A 407 0.41 0.75 21.33
C VAL A 407 -0.13 2.14 21.05
N VAL A 408 -1.42 2.27 20.71
CA VAL A 408 -2.02 3.57 20.45
C VAL A 408 -1.96 4.44 21.71
N GLY A 409 -2.27 3.86 22.87
CA GLY A 409 -2.17 4.53 24.17
C GLY A 409 -0.74 5.01 24.48
N ALA A 410 0.26 4.17 24.27
CA ALA A 410 1.67 4.50 24.48
C ALA A 410 2.13 5.62 23.54
N ILE A 411 1.76 5.56 22.26
CA ILE A 411 2.08 6.61 21.28
C ILE A 411 1.40 7.92 21.69
N LEU A 412 0.12 7.91 22.07
CA LEU A 412 -0.59 9.13 22.49
C LEU A 412 -0.12 9.67 23.85
N ALA A 413 0.42 8.81 24.71
CA ALA A 413 1.03 9.20 25.98
C ALA A 413 2.34 9.98 25.79
N VAL A 414 3.07 9.74 24.69
CA VAL A 414 4.26 10.52 24.35
C VAL A 414 3.83 11.94 23.94
N PRO A 415 4.16 13.00 24.71
CA PRO A 415 3.70 14.36 24.41
C PRO A 415 4.19 14.86 23.05
N ALA A 416 5.39 14.44 22.65
CA ALA A 416 5.96 14.74 21.33
C ALA A 416 5.12 14.12 20.19
N ALA A 417 4.65 12.88 20.33
CA ALA A 417 3.80 12.23 19.35
C ALA A 417 2.42 12.90 19.30
N ARG A 418 1.80 13.16 20.44
CA ARG A 418 0.49 13.85 20.52
C ARG A 418 0.54 15.24 19.88
N ARG A 419 1.57 16.04 20.15
CA ARG A 419 1.76 17.36 19.53
C ARG A 419 2.04 17.25 18.04
N SER A 420 2.90 16.32 17.63
CA SER A 420 3.25 16.12 16.22
C SER A 420 2.06 15.63 15.39
N LEU A 421 1.27 14.72 15.92
CA LEU A 421 0.02 14.22 15.31
C LEU A 421 -1.07 15.30 15.27
N ALA A 422 -1.19 16.12 16.32
CA ALA A 422 -2.12 17.25 16.32
C ALA A 422 -1.74 18.32 15.28
N ARG A 423 -0.43 18.57 15.06
CA ARG A 423 0.06 19.51 14.02
C ARG A 423 -0.29 19.08 12.59
N ILE A 424 -0.54 17.78 12.36
CA ILE A 424 -1.00 17.28 11.06
C ILE A 424 -2.47 17.63 10.81
N ASP A 425 -3.30 17.72 11.87
CA ASP A 425 -4.72 18.06 11.76
C ASP A 425 -4.97 19.59 11.68
N VAL A 426 -3.96 20.42 11.95
CA VAL A 426 -4.04 21.89 11.77
C VAL A 426 -3.58 22.22 10.35
N ALA A 427 -4.47 22.83 9.56
CA ALA A 427 -4.18 23.25 8.19
C ALA A 427 -3.07 24.32 8.17
N PRO A 428 -2.26 24.42 7.09
CA PRO A 428 -1.22 25.44 6.97
C PRO A 428 -1.75 26.88 7.15
N ASP A 429 -3.00 27.14 6.78
CA ASP A 429 -3.61 28.48 6.82
C ASP A 429 -3.85 29.02 8.23
N ASP A 430 -4.08 28.15 9.23
CA ASP A 430 -4.29 28.58 10.62
C ASP A 430 -2.97 28.92 11.33
N ALA A 431 -1.85 28.35 10.88
CA ALA A 431 -0.52 28.62 11.44
C ALA A 431 0.03 29.99 10.99
N ALA A 432 -0.32 30.44 9.78
CA ALA A 432 0.06 31.76 9.28
C ALA A 432 -0.74 32.89 9.94
N GLN A 433 -1.95 32.61 10.45
CA GLN A 433 -2.79 33.61 11.12
C GLN A 433 -2.55 33.68 12.64
N GLY A 434 -1.97 32.63 13.26
CA GLY A 434 -1.73 32.56 14.71
C GLY A 434 -0.43 33.19 15.22
N THR A 435 0.47 33.66 14.35
CA THR A 435 1.74 34.31 14.75
C THR A 435 1.80 35.80 14.40
N GLY A 436 0.68 36.42 14.02
CA GLY A 436 0.64 37.80 13.51
C GLY A 436 -0.26 38.79 14.25
N GLY A 437 -0.91 38.43 15.36
CA GLY A 437 -1.82 39.36 16.02
C GLY A 437 -2.11 38.99 17.47
N GLY A 438 -1.54 39.74 18.40
CA GLY A 438 -1.89 39.68 19.81
C GLY A 438 -0.74 40.04 20.74
N ASP A 439 -0.28 41.30 20.68
CA ASP A 439 0.54 41.88 21.75
C ASP A 439 0.29 43.40 21.86
N ASP A 440 -0.99 43.77 21.95
CA ASP A 440 -1.43 45.13 22.32
C ASP A 440 -2.81 45.06 22.99
N ALA A 441 -2.85 44.49 24.20
CA ALA A 441 -3.94 44.72 25.15
C ALA A 441 -3.57 44.14 26.52
N ASP A 442 -2.78 44.86 27.31
CA ASP A 442 -2.96 44.83 28.76
C ASP A 442 -2.38 46.09 29.42
N ALA A 443 -3.28 47.02 29.75
CA ALA A 443 -3.00 48.13 30.65
C ALA A 443 -3.88 47.95 31.89
N PRO A 444 -3.31 47.82 33.11
CA PRO A 444 -4.07 47.99 34.33
C PRO A 444 -3.89 49.41 34.87
N GLY A 445 -5.01 50.06 35.18
CA GLY A 445 -5.05 51.40 35.75
C GLY A 445 -4.78 51.48 37.26
N GLY A 446 -4.21 52.61 37.67
CA GLY A 446 -4.58 53.38 38.86
C GLY A 446 -3.74 53.23 40.14
N THR A 447 -2.99 54.27 40.54
CA THR A 447 -3.21 55.07 41.80
C THR A 447 -2.19 56.22 41.99
N ALA A 448 -2.63 57.25 42.72
CA ALA A 448 -2.09 58.61 43.00
C ALA A 448 -0.63 58.69 43.55
N ALA A 449 0.11 59.82 43.61
CA ALA A 449 -0.19 61.22 44.01
C ALA A 449 1.02 62.18 43.63
N PRO A 450 1.25 63.42 44.20
CA PRO A 450 1.11 64.71 43.48
C PRO A 450 2.34 65.67 43.44
N GLY A 451 2.40 66.53 42.39
CA GLY A 451 3.02 67.88 42.32
C GLY A 451 4.55 68.06 42.52
N PRO A 452 5.15 69.25 42.28
CA PRO A 452 4.58 70.53 41.82
C PRO A 452 5.29 71.17 40.60
N ALA A 453 4.76 72.32 40.19
CA ALA A 453 5.14 73.20 39.09
C ALA A 453 6.48 73.95 39.26
N THR A 454 7.09 74.31 38.12
CA THR A 454 7.85 75.55 37.83
C THR A 454 8.08 75.59 36.31
N ASP A 455 7.46 76.48 35.53
CA ASP A 455 7.77 77.89 35.29
C ASP A 455 8.66 78.10 34.04
N ARG A 456 8.13 78.90 33.09
CA ARG A 456 8.82 79.77 32.10
C ARG A 456 9.68 79.09 31.02
N GLU A 457 9.79 79.57 29.78
CA GLU A 457 9.66 80.93 29.25
C GLU A 457 9.48 80.90 27.71
N ASP A 458 8.84 81.96 27.24
CA ASP A 458 8.65 82.51 25.89
C ASP A 458 9.71 82.22 24.79
N ALA A 459 9.25 81.97 23.56
CA ALA A 459 9.17 83.00 22.49
C ALA A 459 9.23 82.41 21.05
N PRO A 460 8.68 83.09 20.02
CA PRO A 460 8.27 82.49 18.75
C PRO A 460 8.94 83.03 17.45
N GLY A 461 8.96 82.16 16.41
CA GLY A 461 8.89 82.50 14.96
C GLY A 461 10.19 82.91 14.23
N PRO A 462 10.18 83.12 12.89
CA PRO A 462 9.28 82.61 11.85
C PRO A 462 9.97 82.20 10.49
N VAL A 463 9.25 81.41 9.67
CA VAL A 463 9.06 81.51 8.18
C VAL A 463 10.24 81.46 7.17
N ARG A 464 10.32 80.33 6.42
CA ARG A 464 10.52 80.10 4.94
C ARG A 464 11.75 80.71 4.18
N PRO A 465 11.97 80.43 2.86
CA PRO A 465 12.22 79.15 2.17
C PRO A 465 13.41 79.19 1.14
N SER A 466 13.69 78.04 0.53
CA SER A 466 14.20 77.82 -0.86
C SER A 466 15.69 78.01 -1.25
N ALA A 467 16.10 77.06 -2.11
CA ALA A 467 17.09 77.08 -3.19
C ALA A 467 18.57 76.73 -2.88
N GLY A 468 19.08 75.75 -3.62
CA GLY A 468 20.47 75.28 -3.65
C GLY A 468 20.55 73.84 -4.12
#